data_AF-A0A847WI13-F1
#
_entry.id   AF-A0A847WI13-F1
#
_cell.length_a   1.000
_cell.length_b   1.000
_cell.length_c   1.000
_cell.angle_alpha   90.00
_cell.angle_beta   90.00
_cell.angle_gamma   90.00
#
_symmetry.space_group_name_H-M   'P 1'
#
loop_
_entity.id
_entity.type
_entity.pdbx_description
1 polymer ?
#
loop_
_entity_poly.entity_id
_entity_poly.type
_entity_poly.pdbx_seq_one_letter_code
_entity_poly.pdbx_strand_id
1 'polypeptide(L)'
;IFTTLIYGQGWKIIANINQLERQLIGAEDGQPSLKIQHKIFYFGDLDYEGITIWYKLNQIRPIHLATIFYKELLKQKESKTSKNQKKQEAALQKFLHFFPEEKERISALFDRGRYYPQEAITERELKRLFIQLGGMDIGGVSND
;
A
#
# COMPACT_ATOMS: atom_id res chain seq x y z
N ILE A 1 8.79 5.67 13.38
CA ILE A 1 7.91 6.87 13.44
C ILE A 1 7.50 7.23 12.01
N PHE A 2 6.21 7.43 11.74
CA PHE A 2 5.73 7.99 10.48
C PHE A 2 5.70 9.52 10.57
N THR A 3 6.23 10.20 9.57
CA THR A 3 6.34 11.67 9.54
C THR A 3 5.40 12.32 8.54
N THR A 4 4.84 11.53 7.61
CA THR A 4 4.06 12.05 6.49
C THR A 4 2.98 11.05 6.10
N LEU A 5 1.77 11.54 5.86
CA LEU A 5 0.66 10.82 5.26
C LEU A 5 0.30 11.49 3.94
N ILE A 6 0.29 10.71 2.85
CA ILE A 6 -0.01 11.21 1.50
C ILE A 6 -1.34 10.61 1.05
N TYR A 7 -2.30 11.46 0.72
CA TYR A 7 -3.56 11.00 0.14
C TYR A 7 -3.39 10.73 -1.37
N GLY A 8 -3.53 9.47 -1.78
CA GLY A 8 -3.15 9.04 -3.14
C GLY A 8 -4.12 9.39 -4.27
N GLN A 9 -5.42 9.58 -4.00
CA GLN A 9 -6.46 9.84 -5.02
C GLN A 9 -6.42 8.87 -6.23
N GLY A 10 -6.34 7.57 -5.96
CA GLY A 10 -6.28 6.54 -7.01
C GLY A 10 -5.04 6.67 -7.90
N TRP A 11 -5.21 6.59 -9.22
CA TRP A 11 -4.10 6.66 -10.20
C TRP A 11 -3.25 7.94 -10.14
N LYS A 12 -3.77 9.05 -9.56
CA LYS A 12 -3.02 10.32 -9.47
C LYS A 12 -1.72 10.17 -8.68
N ILE A 13 -1.63 9.26 -7.71
CA ILE A 13 -0.41 9.04 -6.93
C ILE A 13 0.76 8.59 -7.81
N ILE A 14 0.50 7.79 -8.85
CA ILE A 14 1.55 7.27 -9.74
C ILE A 14 2.24 8.41 -10.49
N ALA A 15 1.46 9.40 -10.95
CA ALA A 15 2.00 10.56 -11.66
C ALA A 15 2.78 11.52 -10.72
N ASN A 16 2.42 11.54 -9.43
CA ASN A 16 2.90 12.55 -8.50
C ASN A 16 3.91 12.03 -7.46
N ILE A 17 4.16 10.71 -7.36
CA ILE A 17 5.01 10.15 -6.31
C ILE A 17 6.44 10.71 -6.31
N ASN A 18 6.97 11.12 -7.46
CA ASN A 18 8.29 11.74 -7.59
C ASN A 18 8.34 13.19 -7.05
N GLN A 19 7.18 13.84 -6.87
CA GLN A 19 7.12 15.16 -6.21
C GLN A 19 7.48 15.06 -4.73
N LEU A 20 7.35 13.88 -4.12
CA LEU A 20 7.71 13.65 -2.72
C LEU A 20 9.16 14.03 -2.43
N GLU A 21 10.09 13.72 -3.34
CA GLU A 21 11.51 14.07 -3.17
C GLU A 21 11.72 15.58 -3.14
N ARG A 22 10.98 16.32 -3.98
CA ARG A 22 11.03 17.79 -3.99
C ARG A 22 10.45 18.41 -2.72
N GLN A 23 9.56 17.71 -2.04
CA GLN A 23 8.96 18.16 -0.78
C GLN A 23 9.80 17.79 0.45
N LEU A 24 10.55 16.68 0.38
CA LEU A 24 11.37 16.18 1.48
C LEU A 24 12.80 16.75 1.45
N ILE A 25 13.32 17.11 0.28
CA ILE A 25 14.55 17.89 0.16
C ILE A 25 14.21 19.31 0.62
N GLY A 26 14.66 19.67 1.82
CA GLY A 26 14.61 21.05 2.30
C GLY A 26 15.24 21.96 1.25
N ALA A 27 14.53 23.02 0.88
CA ALA A 27 14.94 24.03 -0.07
C ALA A 27 16.08 24.92 0.48
N GLU A 28 17.20 24.31 0.87
CA GLU A 28 18.44 25.04 1.15
C GLU A 28 19.48 24.66 0.10
N ASP A 29 19.63 25.59 -0.85
CA ASP A 29 20.81 25.79 -1.69
C ASP A 29 21.25 24.65 -2.60
N GLY A 30 20.31 23.86 -3.12
CA GLY A 30 20.56 22.95 -4.24
C GLY A 30 21.54 21.81 -3.92
N GLN A 31 21.87 21.60 -2.65
CA GLN A 31 22.67 20.49 -2.18
C GLN A 31 21.74 19.36 -1.72
N PRO A 32 22.02 18.09 -2.06
CA PRO A 32 21.27 16.97 -1.52
C PRO A 32 21.52 16.87 -0.02
N SER A 33 20.63 17.48 0.78
CA SER A 33 20.67 17.44 2.23
C SER A 33 20.33 16.02 2.70
N LEU A 34 21.39 15.27 3.00
CA LEU A 34 21.41 13.90 3.53
C LEU A 34 20.83 12.79 2.63
N LYS A 35 21.58 11.69 2.52
CA LYS A 35 21.15 10.40 1.97
C LYS A 35 20.12 9.72 2.88
N ILE A 36 19.02 10.38 3.21
CA ILE A 36 17.95 9.78 4.02
C ILE A 36 17.13 8.88 3.10
N GLN A 37 17.21 7.57 3.34
CA GLN A 37 16.33 6.62 2.68
C GLN A 37 14.96 6.64 3.37
N HIS A 38 13.95 7.18 2.68
CA HIS A 38 12.58 7.14 3.16
C HIS A 38 11.98 5.75 2.93
N LYS A 39 11.51 5.11 4.00
CA LYS A 39 10.68 3.91 3.91
C LYS A 39 9.25 4.34 3.62
N ILE A 40 8.77 4.06 2.42
CA ILE A 40 7.40 4.40 2.00
C ILE A 40 6.55 3.15 2.08
N PHE A 41 5.35 3.31 2.64
CA PHE A 41 4.35 2.27 2.73
C PHE A 41 3.11 2.65 1.92
N TYR A 42 2.48 1.66 1.31
CA TYR A 42 1.22 1.81 0.61
C TYR A 42 0.11 1.02 1.32
N PHE A 43 -1.04 1.69 1.46
CA PHE A 43 -2.31 1.12 1.85
C PHE A 43 -3.40 1.76 0.99
N GLY A 44 -4.35 0.94 0.57
CA GLY A 44 -5.50 1.33 -0.24
C GLY A 44 -6.52 0.21 -0.26
N ASP A 45 -7.54 0.33 -1.10
CA ASP A 45 -8.58 -0.70 -1.24
C ASP A 45 -7.98 -2.06 -1.58
N LEU A 46 -8.54 -3.12 -0.99
CA LEU A 46 -8.25 -4.49 -1.39
C LEU A 46 -9.16 -4.86 -2.55
N ASP A 47 -8.77 -4.40 -3.74
CA ASP A 47 -9.37 -4.69 -5.03
C ASP A 47 -8.31 -4.75 -6.13
N TYR A 48 -8.69 -5.04 -7.39
CA TYR A 48 -7.71 -5.12 -8.48
C TYR A 48 -7.02 -3.79 -8.79
N GLU A 49 -7.71 -2.66 -8.61
CA GLU A 49 -7.17 -1.33 -8.91
C GLU A 49 -6.12 -0.92 -7.87
N GLY A 50 -6.43 -1.04 -6.57
CA GLY A 50 -5.51 -0.77 -5.47
C GLY A 50 -4.26 -1.63 -5.54
N ILE A 51 -4.41 -2.93 -5.83
CA ILE A 51 -3.28 -3.85 -6.06
C ILE A 51 -2.43 -3.39 -7.25
N THR A 52 -3.06 -2.95 -8.33
CA THR A 52 -2.35 -2.47 -9.52
C THR A 52 -1.60 -1.16 -9.24
N ILE A 53 -2.19 -0.25 -8.47
CA ILE A 53 -1.55 1.00 -8.07
C ILE A 53 -0.29 0.71 -7.26
N TRP A 54 -0.38 -0.15 -6.24
CA TRP A 54 0.79 -0.59 -5.48
C TRP A 54 1.89 -1.16 -6.39
N TYR A 55 1.53 -2.09 -7.27
CA TYR A 55 2.48 -2.73 -8.17
C TYR A 55 3.19 -1.70 -9.05
N LYS A 56 2.46 -0.74 -9.61
CA LYS A 56 3.02 0.33 -10.46
C LYS A 56 3.90 1.29 -9.67
N LEU A 57 3.49 1.68 -8.47
CA LEU A 57 4.31 2.51 -7.60
C LEU A 57 5.63 1.81 -7.23
N ASN A 58 5.57 0.50 -6.94
CA ASN A 58 6.75 -0.30 -6.61
C ASN A 58 7.72 -0.49 -7.80
N GLN A 59 7.25 -0.29 -9.05
CA GLN A 59 8.12 -0.26 -10.24
C GLN A 59 8.85 1.08 -10.39
N ILE A 60 8.33 2.16 -9.81
CA ILE A 60 8.95 3.50 -9.86
C ILE A 60 9.99 3.64 -8.76
N ARG A 61 9.67 3.17 -7.54
CA ARG A 61 10.57 3.19 -6.39
C ARG A 61 10.16 2.10 -5.38
N PRO A 62 11.02 1.71 -4.43
CA PRO A 62 10.65 0.74 -3.41
C PRO A 62 9.46 1.23 -2.55
N ILE A 63 8.34 0.51 -2.63
CA ILE A 63 7.13 0.76 -1.85
C ILE A 63 6.75 -0.51 -1.10
N HIS A 64 6.79 -0.44 0.23
CA HIS A 64 6.40 -1.54 1.09
C HIS A 64 4.88 -1.61 1.17
N LEU A 65 4.32 -2.81 1.09
CA LEU A 65 2.91 -2.99 1.36
C LEU A 65 2.67 -2.94 2.88
N ALA A 66 1.69 -2.15 3.33
CA ALA A 66 1.30 -2.10 4.73
C ALA A 66 0.45 -3.33 5.11
N THR A 67 1.06 -4.53 5.08
CA THR A 67 0.37 -5.83 5.16
C THR A 67 -0.56 -5.96 6.36
N ILE A 68 -0.20 -5.39 7.52
CA ILE A 68 -1.07 -5.44 8.71
C ILE A 68 -2.40 -4.71 8.52
N PHE A 69 -2.46 -3.68 7.69
CA PHE A 69 -3.69 -2.96 7.40
C PHE A 69 -4.62 -3.84 6.54
N TYR A 70 -4.06 -4.53 5.55
CA TYR A 70 -4.80 -5.51 4.76
C TYR A 70 -5.28 -6.71 5.59
N LYS A 71 -4.46 -7.21 6.52
CA LYS A 71 -4.88 -8.26 7.47
C LYS A 71 -6.03 -7.79 8.36
N GLU A 72 -6.08 -6.52 8.71
CA GLU A 72 -7.22 -5.96 9.43
C GLU A 72 -8.46 -5.80 8.54
N LEU A 73 -8.31 -5.37 7.28
CA LEU A 73 -9.42 -5.33 6.31
C LEU A 73 -10.08 -6.70 6.12
N LEU A 74 -9.27 -7.76 6.09
CA LEU A 74 -9.77 -9.13 5.99
C LEU A 74 -10.63 -9.55 7.20
N LYS A 75 -10.70 -8.80 8.29
CA LYS A 75 -11.63 -9.07 9.40
C LYS A 75 -12.97 -8.36 9.24
N GLN A 76 -13.05 -7.41 8.32
CA GLN A 76 -14.22 -6.56 8.10
C GLN A 76 -15.24 -7.23 7.17
N LYS A 77 -16.34 -6.52 6.92
CA LYS A 77 -17.36 -6.95 5.96
C LYS A 77 -16.96 -6.57 4.53
N GLU A 78 -17.09 -7.52 3.61
CA GLU A 78 -16.84 -7.31 2.19
C GLU A 78 -17.95 -6.47 1.53
N SER A 79 -17.57 -5.64 0.54
CA SER A 79 -18.49 -4.85 -0.29
C SER A 79 -18.62 -5.46 -1.69
N LYS A 80 -19.76 -5.21 -2.36
CA LYS A 80 -19.95 -5.57 -3.77
C LYS A 80 -19.32 -4.53 -4.66
N THR A 81 -18.55 -4.93 -5.67
CA THR A 81 -18.18 -4.04 -6.77
C THR A 81 -19.16 -4.22 -7.93
N SER A 82 -19.61 -3.12 -8.53
CA SER A 82 -20.38 -3.11 -9.78
C SER A 82 -19.49 -2.90 -11.00
N LYS A 83 -18.18 -2.70 -10.80
CA LYS A 83 -17.24 -2.35 -11.87
C LYS A 83 -16.63 -3.61 -12.47
N ASN A 84 -16.52 -3.64 -13.80
CA ASN A 84 -15.63 -4.55 -14.52
C ASN A 84 -14.19 -4.13 -14.24
N GLN A 85 -13.64 -4.63 -13.13
CA GLN A 85 -12.26 -4.38 -12.75
C GLN A 85 -11.32 -5.21 -13.63
N LYS A 86 -10.31 -4.57 -14.21
CA LYS A 86 -9.33 -5.25 -15.06
C LYS A 86 -8.28 -5.94 -14.19
N LYS A 87 -8.30 -7.27 -14.17
CA LYS A 87 -7.28 -8.09 -13.50
C LYS A 87 -5.92 -7.87 -14.18
N GLN A 88 -4.93 -7.42 -13.42
CA GLN A 88 -3.53 -7.47 -13.82
C GLN A 88 -2.84 -8.63 -13.11
N GLU A 89 -2.69 -9.76 -13.81
CA GLU A 89 -2.22 -11.03 -13.21
C GLU A 89 -0.89 -10.88 -12.46
N ALA A 90 0.09 -10.20 -13.07
CA ALA A 90 1.40 -9.99 -12.44
C ALA A 90 1.33 -9.15 -11.16
N ALA A 91 0.39 -8.19 -11.07
CA ALA A 91 0.20 -7.40 -9.86
C ALA A 91 -0.42 -8.26 -8.74
N LEU A 92 -1.46 -9.03 -9.09
CA LEU A 92 -2.11 -9.94 -8.16
C LEU A 92 -1.14 -10.97 -7.60
N GLN A 93 -0.38 -11.67 -8.45
CA GLN A 93 0.54 -12.71 -8.00
C GLN A 93 1.61 -12.16 -7.05
N LYS A 94 2.19 -10.99 -7.35
CA LYS A 94 3.15 -10.34 -6.44
C LYS A 94 2.52 -9.90 -5.13
N PHE A 95 1.29 -9.40 -5.16
CA PHE A 95 0.56 -9.00 -3.96
C PHE A 95 0.25 -10.21 -3.07
N LEU A 96 -0.24 -11.31 -3.65
CA LEU A 96 -0.58 -12.54 -2.93
C LEU A 96 0.63 -13.21 -2.27
N HIS A 97 1.85 -12.94 -2.72
CA HIS A 97 3.06 -13.41 -2.06
C HIS A 97 3.20 -12.88 -0.61
N PHE A 98 2.62 -11.72 -0.31
CA PHE A 98 2.60 -11.15 1.05
C PHE A 98 1.54 -11.76 1.97
N PHE A 99 0.64 -12.59 1.42
CA PHE A 99 -0.50 -13.17 2.14
C PHE A 99 -0.62 -14.68 1.82
N PRO A 100 0.40 -15.49 2.15
CA PRO A 100 0.39 -16.91 1.82
C PRO A 100 -0.79 -17.65 2.49
N GLU A 101 -1.15 -17.27 3.72
CA GLU A 101 -2.25 -17.87 4.47
C GLU A 101 -3.62 -17.41 3.94
N GLU A 102 -3.74 -16.16 3.50
CA GLU A 102 -5.00 -15.58 3.05
C GLU A 102 -5.18 -15.60 1.52
N LYS A 103 -4.23 -16.22 0.79
CA LYS A 103 -4.17 -16.21 -0.66
C LYS A 103 -5.47 -16.66 -1.31
N GLU A 104 -5.94 -17.85 -0.94
CA GLU A 104 -7.17 -18.43 -1.48
C GLU A 104 -8.40 -17.58 -1.17
N ARG A 105 -8.45 -17.03 0.05
CA ARG A 105 -9.53 -16.16 0.49
C ARG A 105 -9.59 -14.88 -0.34
N ILE A 106 -8.45 -14.26 -0.62
CA ILE A 106 -8.35 -13.04 -1.43
C ILE A 106 -8.73 -13.35 -2.89
N SER A 107 -8.28 -14.48 -3.45
CA SER A 107 -8.69 -14.89 -4.80
C SER A 107 -10.20 -15.10 -4.91
N ALA A 108 -10.79 -15.86 -3.97
CA ALA A 108 -12.23 -16.12 -3.94
C ALA A 108 -13.07 -14.84 -3.68
N LEU A 109 -12.53 -13.85 -2.98
CA LEU A 109 -13.15 -12.53 -2.82
C LEU A 109 -13.34 -11.87 -4.21
N PHE A 110 -12.28 -11.83 -5.01
CA PHE A 110 -12.32 -11.17 -6.31
C PHE A 110 -13.15 -11.93 -7.35
N ASP A 111 -13.11 -13.26 -7.33
CA ASP A 111 -13.94 -14.09 -8.23
C ASP A 111 -15.44 -13.90 -7.98
N ARG A 112 -15.82 -13.54 -6.74
CA ARG A 112 -17.20 -13.20 -6.36
C ARG A 112 -17.58 -11.74 -6.65
N GLY A 113 -16.69 -10.95 -7.27
CA GLY A 113 -16.91 -9.53 -7.52
C GLY A 113 -17.02 -8.72 -6.22
N ARG A 114 -16.20 -9.07 -5.22
CA ARG A 114 -16.15 -8.41 -3.91
C ARG A 114 -14.82 -7.71 -3.70
N TYR A 115 -14.81 -6.77 -2.77
CA TYR A 115 -13.61 -6.05 -2.36
C TYR A 115 -13.73 -5.56 -0.92
N TYR A 116 -12.62 -5.06 -0.35
CA TYR A 116 -12.64 -4.34 0.91
C TYR A 116 -12.22 -2.88 0.70
N PRO A 117 -13.09 -1.90 1.01
CA PRO A 117 -12.70 -0.49 0.99
C PRO A 117 -11.75 -0.19 2.16
N GLN A 118 -10.74 0.65 1.94
CA GLN A 118 -9.82 1.08 3.00
C GLN A 118 -10.56 1.75 4.17
N GLU A 119 -11.70 2.39 3.89
CA GLU A 119 -12.56 3.07 4.87
C GLU A 119 -13.31 2.08 5.79
N ALA A 120 -13.22 0.77 5.54
CA ALA A 120 -13.72 -0.23 6.48
C ALA A 120 -12.89 -0.30 7.78
N ILE A 121 -11.66 0.24 7.79
CA ILE A 121 -10.87 0.39 9.00
C ILE A 121 -11.30 1.67 9.73
N THR A 122 -11.71 1.54 10.99
CA THR A 122 -12.07 2.68 11.83
C THR A 122 -10.85 3.52 12.22
N GLU A 123 -11.06 4.79 12.58
CA GLU A 123 -9.97 5.67 13.05
C GLU A 123 -9.18 5.06 14.22
N ARG A 124 -9.88 4.39 15.15
CA ARG A 124 -9.25 3.74 16.31
C ARG A 124 -8.33 2.59 15.88
N GLU A 125 -8.79 1.75 14.95
CA GLU A 125 -7.98 0.66 14.41
C GLU A 125 -6.80 1.20 13.60
N LEU A 126 -7.03 2.24 12.80
CA LEU A 126 -6.00 2.91 12.01
C LEU A 126 -4.86 3.43 12.89
N LYS A 127 -5.18 4.13 14.00
CA LYS A 127 -4.17 4.59 14.97
C LYS A 127 -3.37 3.44 15.57
N ARG A 128 -4.04 2.37 15.99
CA ARG A 128 -3.40 1.15 16.52
C ARG A 128 -2.45 0.53 15.49
N LEU A 129 -2.88 0.42 14.24
CA LEU A 129 -2.08 -0.14 13.14
C LEU A 129 -0.86 0.74 12.82
N PHE A 130 -0.99 2.07 12.82
CA PHE A 130 0.17 2.96 12.63
C PHE A 130 1.22 2.81 13.73
N ILE A 131 0.79 2.67 14.99
CA ILE A 131 1.72 2.41 16.12
C ILE A 131 2.42 1.06 15.92
N GLN A 132 1.65 0.01 15.59
CA GLN A 132 2.20 -1.33 15.38
C GLN A 132 3.19 -1.37 14.21
N LEU A 133 2.83 -0.78 13.06
CA LEU A 133 3.69 -0.72 11.87
C LEU A 133 4.94 0.12 12.12
N GLY A 134 4.81 1.23 12.84
CA GLY A 134 5.92 2.13 13.16
C GLY A 134 6.87 1.61 14.24
N GLY A 135 6.40 0.65 15.06
CA GLY A 135 7.19 -0.06 16.08
C GLY A 135 7.74 -1.42 15.62
N MET A 136 7.33 -1.92 14.44
CA MET A 136 7.97 -3.08 13.83
C MET A 136 9.33 -2.66 13.23
N ASP A 137 10.41 -3.24 13.76
CA ASP A 137 11.70 -3.21 13.08
C ASP A 137 11.61 -4.14 11.87
N ILE A 138 11.18 -3.59 10.74
CA ILE A 138 11.10 -4.32 9.47
C ILE A 138 12.53 -4.61 9.00
N GLY A 139 12.99 -5.81 9.37
CA GLY A 139 14.27 -6.39 8.98
C GLY A 139 14.54 -6.20 7.49
N GLY A 140 15.79 -5.85 7.20
CA GLY A 140 16.27 -5.55 5.87
C GLY A 140 15.91 -6.64 4.87
N VAL A 141 15.41 -6.21 3.71
CA VAL A 141 15.41 -7.03 2.50
C VAL A 141 16.85 -7.48 2.28
N SER A 142 17.14 -8.76 2.49
CA SER A 142 18.35 -9.38 1.97
C SER A 142 18.24 -9.35 0.45
N ASN A 143 19.17 -8.65 -0.19
CA ASN A 143 19.44 -8.83 -1.60
C ASN A 143 20.28 -10.11 -1.70
N ASP A 144 19.64 -11.20 -2.10
CA ASP A 144 20.31 -12.23 -2.89
C ASP A 144 20.21 -11.85 -4.38
#